data_AF-A0A3L7WT80-F1
#
_entry.id   AF-A0A3L7WT80-F1
#
_cell.length_a   1.000
_cell.length_b   1.000
_cell.length_c   1.000
_cell.angle_alpha   90.00
_cell.angle_beta   90.00
_cell.angle_gamma   90.00
#
_symmetry.space_group_name_H-M   'P 1'
#
loop_
_entity.id
_entity.type
_entity.pdbx_description
1 polymer ?
#
loop_
_entity_poly.entity_id
_entity_poly.type
_entity_poly.pdbx_seq_one_letter_code
_entity_poly.pdbx_strand_id
1 'polypeptide(L)'
;MKGMMPRSGCSYNSLHNRRLCILALDKRNLQRENINERSFIFCAYHTMTQSTNPPINHLPPDDPTSKGDRTRQALVEAAYQQFVQRGFHAASMRAIAEAAGITPGGIYNHFAGKDELFAAVVLAYHPLTRIFPQLIAAPGDTAEERLRNAARTIASELEADEGLLNLFLAEMIECKGKHLATFSAALMPKALAFVTELHASVETPPGITPFGLLQTFVGTVLATVFTRRFLASAGAPLPALAGIEEFIDIYLHGILRQK
;
A
#
# COMPACT_ATOMS: atom_id res chain seq x y z
N MET A 1 38.66 -43.50 -4.91
CA MET A 1 38.51 -42.16 -5.53
C MET A 1 37.02 -41.91 -5.73
N LYS A 2 36.44 -41.00 -4.94
CA LYS A 2 35.01 -40.64 -4.95
C LYS A 2 34.84 -39.36 -5.79
N GLY A 3 33.95 -39.38 -6.78
CA GLY A 3 33.47 -38.19 -7.49
C GLY A 3 32.00 -37.96 -7.17
N MET A 4 31.70 -36.86 -6.49
CA MET A 4 30.36 -36.47 -6.02
C MET A 4 29.86 -35.27 -6.82
N MET A 5 28.73 -35.41 -7.53
CA MET A 5 27.95 -34.28 -8.03
C MET A 5 27.10 -33.69 -6.88
N PRO A 6 26.92 -32.36 -6.77
CA PRO A 6 25.99 -31.79 -5.81
C PRO A 6 24.57 -31.72 -6.38
N ARG A 7 23.62 -32.32 -5.66
CA ARG A 7 22.17 -32.13 -5.87
C ARG A 7 21.72 -30.83 -5.19
N SER A 8 21.15 -29.90 -5.94
CA SER A 8 20.52 -28.68 -5.44
C SER A 8 19.08 -28.96 -4.96
N GLY A 9 18.94 -29.28 -3.67
CA GLY A 9 17.66 -29.30 -2.96
C GLY A 9 17.66 -28.24 -1.87
N CYS A 10 17.02 -27.09 -2.11
CA CYS A 10 16.82 -26.07 -1.09
C CYS A 10 15.64 -26.49 -0.18
N SER A 11 15.92 -27.37 0.79
CA SER A 11 14.97 -27.76 1.83
C SER A 11 14.90 -26.66 2.90
N TYR A 12 13.90 -25.79 2.80
CA TYR A 12 13.61 -24.73 3.76
C TYR A 12 12.94 -25.31 5.03
N ASN A 13 13.73 -25.91 5.94
CA ASN A 13 13.19 -26.59 7.13
C ASN A 13 13.32 -25.76 8.44
N SER A 14 12.33 -24.87 8.59
CA SER A 14 11.48 -24.54 9.76
C SER A 14 11.92 -24.41 11.23
N LEU A 15 13.16 -24.68 11.69
CA LEU A 15 13.49 -24.55 13.13
C LEU A 15 14.64 -23.59 13.47
N HIS A 16 15.63 -23.44 12.59
CA HIS A 16 16.77 -22.55 12.84
C HIS A 16 16.38 -21.07 12.70
N ASN A 17 15.56 -20.73 11.69
CA ASN A 17 15.05 -19.36 11.50
C ASN A 17 14.05 -18.91 12.58
N ARG A 18 13.38 -19.84 13.27
CA ARG A 18 12.49 -19.49 14.40
C ARG A 18 13.27 -19.00 15.62
N ARG A 19 14.44 -19.57 15.91
CA ARG A 19 15.31 -19.12 17.02
C ARG A 19 15.91 -17.73 16.78
N LEU A 20 16.31 -17.44 15.54
CA LEU A 20 16.80 -16.11 15.15
C LEU A 20 15.71 -15.03 15.25
N CYS A 21 14.47 -15.35 14.87
CA CYS A 21 13.33 -14.42 15.04
C CYS A 21 13.01 -14.10 16.50
N ILE A 22 13.09 -15.07 17.42
CA ILE A 22 12.83 -14.82 18.85
C ILE A 22 13.93 -13.96 19.47
N LEU A 23 15.19 -14.14 19.05
CA LEU A 23 16.32 -13.34 19.53
C LEU A 23 16.32 -11.90 19.01
N ALA A 24 15.77 -11.65 17.82
CA ALA A 24 15.67 -10.32 17.21
C ALA A 24 14.53 -9.45 17.79
N LEU A 25 13.56 -10.04 18.49
CA LEU A 25 12.43 -9.32 19.11
C LEU A 25 12.73 -8.80 20.54
N ASP A 26 13.89 -9.12 21.12
CA ASP A 26 14.38 -8.46 22.33
C ASP A 26 14.94 -7.08 21.97
N LYS A 27 14.30 -6.01 22.47
CA LYS A 27 14.71 -4.61 22.27
C LYS A 27 16.18 -4.34 22.63
N ARG A 28 16.82 -5.22 23.42
CA ARG A 28 18.24 -5.12 23.78
C ARG A 28 19.21 -5.67 22.72
N ASN A 29 18.77 -6.53 21.81
CA ASN A 29 19.62 -7.12 20.75
C ASN A 29 19.60 -6.36 19.42
N LEU A 30 18.59 -5.52 19.19
CA LEU A 30 18.47 -4.69 17.96
C LEU A 30 19.67 -3.75 17.73
N GLN A 31 20.48 -3.47 18.76
CA GLN A 31 21.66 -2.60 18.63
C GLN A 31 22.98 -3.35 18.40
N ARG A 32 23.02 -4.69 18.37
CA ARG A 32 24.28 -5.45 18.33
C ARG A 32 24.50 -6.38 17.15
N GLU A 33 23.48 -6.71 16.35
CA GLU A 33 23.67 -7.67 15.25
C GLU A 33 23.44 -7.04 13.88
N ASN A 34 24.36 -7.36 12.96
CA ASN A 34 24.36 -6.94 11.57
C ASN A 34 23.27 -7.74 10.83
N ILE A 35 22.01 -7.30 10.95
CA ILE A 35 20.84 -7.96 10.34
C ILE A 35 20.97 -7.83 8.82
N ASN A 36 21.23 -8.94 8.12
CA ASN A 36 21.24 -8.95 6.66
C ASN A 36 19.84 -8.72 6.07
N GLU A 37 19.74 -8.22 4.83
CA GLU A 37 18.45 -7.88 4.19
C GLU A 37 17.45 -9.03 4.14
N ARG A 38 17.91 -10.28 4.00
CA ARG A 38 17.03 -11.46 4.04
C ARG A 38 16.39 -11.65 5.41
N SER A 39 17.15 -11.44 6.48
CA SER A 39 16.65 -11.47 7.85
C SER A 39 15.75 -10.27 8.16
N PHE A 40 15.99 -9.10 7.58
CA PHE A 40 15.12 -7.93 7.73
C PHE A 40 13.78 -8.10 7.00
N ILE A 41 13.79 -8.53 5.74
CA ILE A 41 12.58 -8.85 4.97
C ILE A 41 11.81 -9.97 5.67
N PHE A 42 12.48 -11.03 6.12
CA PHE A 42 11.84 -12.11 6.87
C PHE A 42 11.26 -11.65 8.21
N CYS A 43 11.95 -10.77 8.95
CA CYS A 43 11.47 -10.24 10.22
C CYS A 43 10.31 -9.25 10.06
N ALA A 44 10.38 -8.34 9.08
CA ALA A 44 9.31 -7.43 8.72
C ALA A 44 8.08 -8.20 8.22
N TYR A 45 8.29 -9.21 7.36
CA TYR A 45 7.25 -10.11 6.87
C TYR A 45 6.61 -10.92 8.00
N HIS A 46 7.40 -11.49 8.91
CA HIS A 46 6.90 -12.26 10.05
C HIS A 46 6.17 -11.37 11.08
N THR A 47 6.64 -10.15 11.32
CA THR A 47 5.98 -9.19 12.22
C THR A 47 4.67 -8.68 11.63
N MET A 48 4.61 -8.44 10.31
CA MET A 48 3.38 -8.04 9.62
C MET A 48 2.35 -9.18 9.51
N THR A 49 2.80 -10.43 9.35
CA THR A 49 1.92 -11.62 9.24
C THR A 49 1.49 -12.21 10.58
N GLN A 50 2.13 -11.85 11.69
CA GLN A 50 1.69 -12.21 13.04
C GLN A 50 0.68 -11.23 13.66
N SER A 51 0.29 -10.16 12.95
CA SER A 51 -0.80 -9.29 13.38
C SER A 51 -2.10 -10.09 13.39
N THR A 52 -2.63 -10.37 14.58
CA THR A 52 -3.86 -11.15 14.81
C THR A 52 -5.14 -10.38 14.46
N ASN A 53 -5.08 -9.40 13.55
CA ASN A 53 -6.29 -8.70 13.14
C ASN A 53 -7.17 -9.67 12.35
N PRO A 54 -8.47 -9.78 12.69
CA PRO A 54 -9.39 -10.62 11.93
C PRO A 54 -9.39 -10.17 10.47
N PRO A 55 -9.54 -11.10 9.50
CA PRO A 55 -9.71 -10.73 8.11
C PRO A 55 -10.91 -9.78 8.02
N ILE A 56 -10.70 -8.58 7.48
CA ILE A 56 -11.80 -7.72 7.07
C ILE A 56 -12.41 -8.40 5.84
N ASN A 57 -13.29 -9.37 6.07
CA ASN A 57 -14.29 -9.69 5.08
C ASN A 57 -15.10 -8.40 4.85
N HIS A 58 -15.64 -8.23 3.64
CA HIS A 58 -16.37 -7.04 3.16
C HIS A 58 -15.49 -5.95 2.50
N LEU A 59 -14.74 -6.34 1.45
CA LEU A 59 -14.72 -5.44 0.29
C LEU A 59 -16.19 -5.17 -0.09
N PRO A 60 -16.60 -3.91 -0.32
CA PRO A 60 -17.90 -3.66 -0.93
C PRO A 60 -17.97 -4.45 -2.25
N PRO A 61 -19.03 -5.22 -2.51
CA PRO A 61 -19.19 -5.87 -3.80
C PRO A 61 -19.20 -4.82 -4.91
N ASP A 62 -18.59 -5.13 -6.06
CA ASP A 62 -18.55 -4.23 -7.24
C ASP A 62 -19.97 -3.86 -7.73
N ASP A 63 -20.98 -4.67 -7.36
CA ASP A 63 -22.40 -4.42 -7.59
C ASP A 63 -23.24 -4.71 -6.32
N PRO A 64 -23.83 -3.71 -5.64
CA PRO A 64 -24.60 -3.91 -4.42
C PRO A 64 -25.97 -4.52 -4.72
N THR A 65 -26.04 -5.84 -4.64
CA THR A 65 -27.26 -6.62 -4.96
C THR A 65 -28.38 -6.50 -3.92
N SER A 66 -28.07 -6.14 -2.66
CA SER A 66 -29.06 -6.01 -1.59
C SER A 66 -29.23 -4.57 -1.07
N LYS A 67 -30.37 -4.29 -0.41
CA LYS A 67 -30.60 -3.01 0.29
C LYS A 67 -29.55 -2.77 1.38
N GLY A 68 -29.12 -3.82 2.08
CA GLY A 68 -28.10 -3.74 3.12
C GLY A 68 -26.74 -3.35 2.57
N ASP A 69 -26.36 -3.87 1.41
CA ASP A 69 -25.08 -3.54 0.75
C ASP A 69 -25.05 -2.09 0.29
N ARG A 70 -26.15 -1.58 -0.29
CA ARG A 70 -26.28 -0.16 -0.65
C ARG A 70 -26.16 0.75 0.57
N THR A 71 -26.80 0.40 1.68
CA THR A 71 -26.66 1.17 2.93
C THR A 71 -25.23 1.12 3.47
N ARG A 72 -24.58 -0.05 3.43
CA ARG A 72 -23.18 -0.18 3.85
C ARG A 72 -22.26 0.69 2.98
N GLN A 73 -22.45 0.68 1.66
CA GLN A 73 -21.67 1.52 0.75
C GLN A 73 -21.89 3.01 1.01
N ALA A 74 -23.14 3.45 1.22
CA ALA A 74 -23.46 4.83 1.57
C ALA A 74 -22.81 5.26 2.90
N LEU A 75 -22.73 4.36 3.89
CA LEU A 75 -22.02 4.60 5.14
C LEU A 75 -20.52 4.75 4.94
N VAL A 76 -19.89 3.92 4.10
CA VAL A 76 -18.44 4.02 3.82
C VAL A 76 -18.13 5.33 3.08
N GLU A 77 -18.94 5.72 2.08
CA GLU A 77 -18.76 6.99 1.36
C GLU A 77 -18.94 8.19 2.31
N ALA A 78 -20.02 8.22 3.11
CA ALA A 78 -20.23 9.28 4.09
C ALA A 78 -19.11 9.35 5.14
N ALA A 79 -18.59 8.19 5.56
CA ALA A 79 -17.47 8.10 6.47
C ALA A 79 -16.18 8.62 5.86
N TYR A 80 -15.90 8.28 4.59
CA TYR A 80 -14.76 8.80 3.85
C TYR A 80 -14.74 10.33 3.89
N GLN A 81 -15.84 10.96 3.50
CA GLN A 81 -15.97 12.42 3.52
C GLN A 81 -15.74 13.02 4.92
N GLN A 82 -16.27 12.39 5.98
CA GLN A 82 -16.05 12.85 7.35
C GLN A 82 -14.58 12.71 7.78
N PHE A 83 -13.93 11.58 7.48
CA PHE A 83 -12.55 11.31 7.89
C PHE A 83 -11.55 12.20 7.16
N VAL A 84 -11.71 12.43 5.85
CA VAL A 84 -10.77 13.29 5.10
C VAL A 84 -10.88 14.76 5.46
N GLN A 85 -12.04 15.19 5.97
CA GLN A 85 -12.28 16.57 6.40
C GLN A 85 -11.90 16.83 7.86
N ARG A 86 -12.10 15.84 8.75
CA ARG A 86 -12.01 16.04 10.21
C ARG A 86 -10.94 15.19 10.89
N GLY A 87 -10.34 14.23 10.18
CA GLY A 87 -9.50 13.21 10.78
C GLY A 87 -10.30 12.12 11.49
N PHE A 88 -9.60 11.09 11.98
CA PHE A 88 -10.23 9.94 12.62
C PHE A 88 -10.88 10.29 13.96
N HIS A 89 -10.17 11.03 14.82
CA HIS A 89 -10.61 11.31 16.18
C HIS A 89 -11.83 12.24 16.22
N ALA A 90 -11.86 13.28 15.39
CA ALA A 90 -12.97 14.26 15.40
C ALA A 90 -14.18 13.86 14.53
N ALA A 91 -14.07 12.83 13.70
CA ALA A 91 -15.22 12.27 12.97
C ALA A 91 -16.26 11.64 13.92
N SER A 92 -17.54 11.84 13.57
CA SER A 92 -18.70 11.46 14.39
C SER A 92 -19.52 10.36 13.71
N MET A 93 -19.70 9.22 14.41
CA MET A 93 -20.57 8.12 13.96
C MET A 93 -22.01 8.59 13.67
N ARG A 94 -22.51 9.52 14.50
CA ARG A 94 -23.85 10.10 14.32
C ARG A 94 -23.94 10.92 13.03
N ALA A 95 -22.96 11.79 12.78
CA ALA A 95 -22.93 12.62 11.59
C ALA A 95 -22.80 11.78 10.31
N ILE A 96 -22.02 10.70 10.37
CA ILE A 96 -21.88 9.74 9.26
C ILE A 96 -23.22 9.05 8.97
N ALA A 97 -23.90 8.56 10.00
CA ALA A 97 -25.21 7.91 9.85
C ALA A 97 -26.25 8.86 9.22
N GLU A 98 -26.31 10.10 9.72
CA GLU A 98 -27.18 11.15 9.19
C GLU A 98 -26.86 11.46 7.72
N ALA A 99 -25.57 11.61 7.37
CA ALA A 99 -25.13 11.85 6.00
C ALA A 99 -25.41 10.67 5.04
N ALA A 100 -25.39 9.43 5.55
CA ALA A 100 -25.77 8.23 4.82
C ALA A 100 -27.30 8.01 4.73
N GLY A 101 -28.11 8.92 5.29
CA GLY A 101 -29.56 8.85 5.25
C GLY A 101 -30.18 7.78 6.14
N ILE A 102 -29.50 7.38 7.22
CA ILE A 102 -30.00 6.39 8.18
C ILE A 102 -30.02 6.95 9.61
N THR A 103 -30.70 6.24 10.51
CA THR A 103 -30.73 6.61 11.93
C THR A 103 -29.37 6.37 12.60
N PRO A 104 -28.99 7.16 13.63
CA PRO A 104 -27.74 6.96 14.35
C PRO A 104 -27.59 5.59 15.01
N GLY A 105 -28.69 4.91 15.36
CA GLY A 105 -28.65 3.53 15.84
C GLY A 105 -28.41 2.52 14.72
N GLY A 106 -28.88 2.80 13.50
CA GLY A 106 -28.80 1.90 12.35
C GLY A 106 -27.38 1.64 11.85
N ILE A 107 -26.44 2.57 12.05
CA ILE A 107 -25.04 2.37 11.68
C ILE A 107 -24.40 1.17 12.39
N TYR A 108 -24.83 0.90 13.63
CA TYR A 108 -24.31 -0.20 14.45
C TYR A 108 -24.78 -1.58 13.98
N ASN A 109 -25.77 -1.65 13.09
CA ASN A 109 -26.14 -2.90 12.40
C ASN A 109 -25.12 -3.27 11.31
N HIS A 110 -24.30 -2.32 10.86
CA HIS A 110 -23.33 -2.51 9.78
C HIS A 110 -21.87 -2.46 10.27
N PHE A 111 -21.60 -1.68 11.31
CA PHE A 111 -20.26 -1.50 11.87
C PHE A 111 -20.34 -1.41 13.39
N ALA A 112 -19.61 -2.26 14.11
CA ALA A 112 -19.56 -2.30 15.57
C ALA A 112 -18.99 -1.01 16.17
N GLY A 113 -18.22 -0.24 15.40
CA GLY A 113 -17.71 1.05 15.83
C GLY A 113 -16.90 1.79 14.77
N LYS A 114 -16.35 2.94 15.19
CA LYS A 114 -15.61 3.85 14.31
C LYS A 114 -14.35 3.22 13.71
N ASP A 115 -13.64 2.39 14.48
CA ASP A 115 -12.47 1.65 13.98
C ASP A 115 -12.83 0.70 12.83
N GLU A 116 -13.90 -0.09 12.96
CA GLU A 116 -14.31 -1.02 11.91
C GLU A 116 -14.76 -0.28 10.65
N LEU A 117 -15.50 0.82 10.83
CA LEU A 117 -15.92 1.69 9.73
C LEU A 117 -14.71 2.35 9.04
N PHE A 118 -13.74 2.85 9.81
CA PHE A 118 -12.53 3.42 9.25
C PHE A 118 -11.70 2.37 8.50
N ALA A 119 -11.61 1.14 9.01
CA ALA A 119 -10.94 0.06 8.32
C ALA A 119 -11.59 -0.24 6.95
N ALA A 120 -12.93 -0.19 6.87
CA ALA A 120 -13.65 -0.32 5.61
C ALA A 120 -13.39 0.87 4.65
N VAL A 121 -13.28 2.09 5.18
CA VAL A 121 -12.90 3.27 4.39
C VAL A 121 -11.47 3.15 3.87
N VAL A 122 -10.51 2.74 4.71
CA VAL A 122 -9.12 2.49 4.31
C VAL A 122 -9.07 1.44 3.21
N LEU A 123 -9.84 0.35 3.34
CA LEU A 123 -9.88 -0.68 2.32
C LEU A 123 -10.38 -0.15 0.96
N ALA A 124 -11.40 0.71 0.98
CA ALA A 124 -12.03 1.25 -0.22
C ALA A 124 -11.25 2.41 -0.87
N TYR A 125 -10.64 3.30 -0.08
CA TYR A 125 -10.11 4.59 -0.56
C TYR A 125 -8.63 4.83 -0.24
N HIS A 126 -7.95 3.99 0.55
CA HIS A 126 -6.55 4.30 0.88
C HIS A 126 -5.66 4.25 -0.36
N PRO A 127 -4.68 5.18 -0.53
CA PRO A 127 -3.78 5.16 -1.68
C PRO A 127 -3.16 3.80 -1.96
N LEU A 128 -2.72 3.06 -0.94
CA LEU A 128 -2.16 1.72 -1.15
C LEU A 128 -3.18 0.73 -1.74
N THR A 129 -4.46 0.81 -1.40
CA THR A 129 -5.47 -0.09 -1.97
C THR A 129 -5.87 0.29 -3.39
N ARG A 130 -5.67 1.55 -3.77
CA ARG A 130 -5.95 2.09 -5.09
C ARG A 130 -4.77 1.93 -6.06
N ILE A 131 -3.56 2.29 -5.61
CA ILE A 131 -2.31 2.33 -6.40
C ILE A 131 -1.83 0.94 -6.81
N PHE A 132 -1.75 0.00 -5.85
CA PHE A 132 -1.11 -1.30 -6.11
C PHE A 132 -1.83 -2.14 -7.18
N PRO A 133 -3.17 -2.21 -7.21
CA PRO A 133 -3.88 -2.86 -8.31
C PRO A 133 -3.54 -2.24 -9.67
N GLN A 134 -3.43 -0.92 -9.77
CA GLN A 134 -3.08 -0.24 -11.02
C GLN A 134 -1.67 -0.60 -11.48
N LEU A 135 -0.73 -0.70 -10.54
CA LEU A 135 0.63 -1.11 -10.85
C LEU A 135 0.70 -2.55 -11.40
N ILE A 136 -0.04 -3.48 -10.77
CA ILE A 136 -0.03 -4.89 -11.15
C ILE A 136 -0.73 -5.10 -12.50
N ALA A 137 -1.85 -4.40 -12.73
CA ALA A 137 -2.70 -4.56 -13.90
C ALA A 137 -2.36 -3.60 -15.05
N ALA A 138 -1.31 -2.78 -14.92
CA ALA A 138 -0.94 -1.82 -15.95
C ALA A 138 -0.66 -2.52 -17.30
N PRO A 139 -1.31 -2.09 -18.39
CA PRO A 139 -1.10 -2.66 -19.70
C PRO A 139 0.27 -2.26 -20.26
N GLY A 140 0.82 -3.06 -21.15
CA GLY A 140 2.07 -2.79 -21.85
C GLY A 140 2.78 -4.09 -22.22
N ASP A 141 3.42 -4.09 -23.38
CA ASP A 141 4.15 -5.25 -23.90
C ASP A 141 5.57 -5.31 -23.30
N THR A 142 6.08 -4.18 -22.83
CA THR A 142 7.38 -4.05 -22.14
C THR A 142 7.22 -3.60 -20.69
N ALA A 143 8.24 -3.90 -19.87
CA ALA A 143 8.31 -3.41 -18.49
C ALA A 143 8.26 -1.87 -18.43
N GLU A 144 8.88 -1.20 -19.40
CA GLU A 144 8.85 0.25 -19.53
C GLU A 144 7.42 0.77 -19.76
N GLU A 145 6.70 0.23 -20.74
CA GLU A 145 5.33 0.64 -21.04
C GLU A 145 4.41 0.41 -19.85
N ARG A 146 4.53 -0.74 -19.19
CA ARG A 146 3.78 -1.04 -17.96
C ARG A 146 4.04 -0.01 -16.87
N LEU A 147 5.30 0.37 -16.64
CA LEU A 147 5.67 1.36 -15.63
C LEU A 147 5.17 2.77 -15.98
N ARG A 148 5.27 3.18 -17.25
CA ARG A 148 4.71 4.47 -17.72
C ARG A 148 3.20 4.52 -17.52
N ASN A 149 2.49 3.48 -17.95
CA ASN A 149 1.04 3.41 -17.82
C ASN A 149 0.61 3.35 -16.35
N ALA A 150 1.29 2.56 -15.51
CA ALA A 150 1.06 2.55 -14.08
C ALA A 150 1.23 3.94 -13.46
N ALA A 151 2.33 4.63 -13.75
CA ALA A 151 2.62 5.94 -13.18
C ALA A 151 1.58 7.00 -13.59
N ARG A 152 1.13 6.99 -14.85
CA ARG A 152 0.05 7.87 -15.33
C ARG A 152 -1.25 7.61 -14.59
N THR A 153 -1.66 6.36 -14.48
CA THR A 153 -2.91 5.99 -13.81
C THR A 153 -2.86 6.35 -12.32
N ILE A 154 -1.75 6.04 -11.64
CA ILE A 154 -1.55 6.39 -10.23
C ILE A 154 -1.56 7.90 -10.02
N ALA A 155 -0.82 8.65 -10.84
CA ALA A 155 -0.78 10.12 -10.73
C ALA A 155 -2.17 10.72 -10.96
N SER A 156 -2.88 10.30 -12.02
CA SER A 156 -4.23 10.77 -12.32
C SER A 156 -5.21 10.47 -11.19
N GLU A 157 -5.09 9.32 -10.54
CA GLU A 157 -5.95 8.92 -9.44
C GLU A 157 -5.71 9.75 -8.18
N LEU A 158 -4.44 9.99 -7.83
CA LEU A 158 -4.08 10.81 -6.68
C LEU A 158 -4.35 12.31 -6.89
N GLU A 159 -4.28 12.79 -8.13
CA GLU A 159 -4.63 14.16 -8.49
C GLU A 159 -6.15 14.39 -8.53
N ALA A 160 -6.94 13.35 -8.84
CA ALA A 160 -8.39 13.46 -8.93
C ALA A 160 -9.09 13.57 -7.56
N ASP A 161 -8.51 12.98 -6.51
CA ASP A 161 -9.11 13.00 -5.18
C ASP A 161 -8.07 13.34 -4.10
N GLU A 162 -8.13 14.58 -3.65
CA GLU A 162 -7.27 15.11 -2.58
C GLU A 162 -7.48 14.40 -1.23
N GLY A 163 -8.67 13.82 -1.03
CA GLY A 163 -9.03 13.12 0.19
C GLY A 163 -8.19 11.87 0.43
N LEU A 164 -7.64 11.26 -0.62
CA LEU A 164 -6.82 10.05 -0.51
C LEU A 164 -5.55 10.33 0.31
N LEU A 165 -4.92 11.49 0.12
CA LEU A 165 -3.75 11.90 0.89
C LEU A 165 -4.11 12.23 2.34
N ASN A 166 -5.24 12.91 2.58
CA ASN A 166 -5.70 13.19 3.94
C ASN A 166 -6.01 11.90 4.70
N LEU A 167 -6.61 10.90 4.02
CA LEU A 167 -6.88 9.59 4.59
C LEU A 167 -5.58 8.85 4.92
N PHE A 168 -4.58 8.88 4.03
CA PHE A 168 -3.26 8.33 4.29
C PHE A 168 -2.60 8.96 5.53
N LEU A 169 -2.64 10.29 5.63
CA LEU A 169 -2.08 11.01 6.77
C LEU A 169 -2.84 10.70 8.05
N ALA A 170 -4.18 10.64 8.03
CA ALA A 170 -4.99 10.25 9.18
C ALA A 170 -4.64 8.82 9.66
N GLU A 171 -4.53 7.86 8.74
CA GLU A 171 -4.16 6.48 9.06
C GLU A 171 -2.75 6.40 9.68
N MET A 172 -1.78 7.14 9.13
CA MET A 172 -0.40 7.08 9.62
C MET A 172 -0.18 7.85 10.91
N ILE A 173 -0.84 9.00 11.09
CA ILE A 173 -0.60 9.91 12.23
C ILE A 173 -1.53 9.57 13.40
N GLU A 174 -2.83 9.43 13.16
CA GLU A 174 -3.82 9.20 14.22
C GLU A 174 -3.93 7.71 14.54
N CYS A 175 -4.02 6.86 13.52
CA CYS A 175 -4.24 5.43 13.69
C CYS A 175 -2.95 4.59 13.71
N LYS A 176 -1.78 5.20 13.44
CA LYS A 176 -0.44 4.57 13.48
C LYS A 176 -0.33 3.32 12.59
N GLY A 177 -1.01 3.30 11.45
CA GLY A 177 -0.97 2.19 10.49
C GLY A 177 -1.72 0.92 10.93
N LYS A 178 -2.59 1.02 11.96
CA LYS A 178 -3.33 -0.11 12.51
C LYS A 178 -4.18 -0.84 11.46
N HIS A 179 -4.79 -0.12 10.53
CA HIS A 179 -5.72 -0.67 9.56
C HIS A 179 -5.00 -1.18 8.30
N LEU A 180 -3.79 -0.68 8.02
CA LEU A 180 -2.95 -1.18 6.92
C LEU A 180 -2.39 -2.58 7.15
N ALA A 181 -2.24 -3.01 8.40
CA ALA A 181 -1.75 -4.35 8.73
C ALA A 181 -2.63 -5.44 8.09
N THR A 182 -3.95 -5.26 8.10
CA THR A 182 -4.90 -6.25 7.54
C THR A 182 -4.83 -6.31 6.02
N PHE A 183 -4.56 -5.19 5.36
CA PHE A 183 -4.35 -5.12 3.92
C PHE A 183 -3.07 -5.83 3.47
N SER A 184 -2.01 -5.73 4.28
CA SER A 184 -0.72 -6.34 3.97
C SER A 184 -0.82 -7.85 3.70
N ALA A 185 -1.70 -8.58 4.39
CA ALA A 185 -1.85 -10.02 4.22
C ALA A 185 -2.42 -10.42 2.83
N ALA A 186 -3.33 -9.62 2.27
CA ALA A 186 -4.01 -9.95 1.01
C ALA A 186 -3.26 -9.46 -0.23
N LEU A 187 -2.62 -8.28 -0.14
CA LEU A 187 -1.97 -7.66 -1.29
C LEU A 187 -0.51 -8.10 -1.43
N MET A 188 0.22 -8.25 -0.32
CA MET A 188 1.67 -8.43 -0.34
C MET A 188 2.15 -9.61 -1.22
N PRO A 189 1.48 -10.78 -1.27
CA PRO A 189 1.89 -11.86 -2.16
C PRO A 189 1.84 -11.46 -3.65
N LYS A 190 0.79 -10.74 -4.06
CA LYS A 190 0.63 -10.27 -5.44
C LYS A 190 1.64 -9.18 -5.78
N ALA A 191 1.83 -8.24 -4.86
CA ALA A 191 2.82 -7.18 -5.02
C ALA A 191 4.24 -7.76 -5.14
N LEU A 192 4.61 -8.72 -4.28
CA LEU A 192 5.93 -9.34 -4.32
C LEU A 192 6.16 -10.13 -5.62
N ALA A 193 5.15 -10.89 -6.08
CA ALA A 193 5.22 -11.61 -7.35
C ALA A 193 5.46 -10.64 -8.52
N PHE A 194 4.65 -9.59 -8.62
CA PHE A 194 4.80 -8.56 -9.65
C PHE A 194 6.17 -7.89 -9.60
N VAL A 195 6.62 -7.47 -8.42
CA VAL A 195 7.89 -6.76 -8.27
C VAL A 195 9.09 -7.64 -8.58
N THR A 196 9.00 -8.94 -8.26
CA THR A 196 10.05 -9.92 -8.60
C THR A 196 10.11 -10.16 -10.11
N GLU A 197 8.95 -10.30 -10.77
CA GLU A 197 8.84 -10.43 -12.22
C GLU A 197 9.40 -9.18 -12.93
N LEU A 198 8.96 -7.99 -12.49
CA LEU A 198 9.44 -6.72 -13.02
C LEU A 198 10.96 -6.63 -12.90
N HIS A 199 11.52 -6.88 -11.72
CA HIS A 199 12.96 -6.83 -11.50
C HIS A 199 13.73 -7.84 -12.38
N ALA A 200 13.18 -9.01 -12.66
CA ALA A 200 13.81 -9.98 -13.56
C ALA A 200 13.81 -9.50 -15.03
N SER A 201 12.78 -8.74 -15.42
CA SER A 201 12.56 -8.25 -16.79
C SER A 201 13.38 -7.00 -17.18
N VAL A 202 14.10 -6.38 -16.24
CA VAL A 202 14.86 -5.14 -16.46
C VAL A 202 16.34 -5.30 -16.05
N GLU A 203 17.22 -4.46 -16.58
CA GLU A 203 18.56 -4.26 -16.01
C GLU A 203 18.52 -3.22 -14.89
N THR A 204 19.06 -3.58 -13.74
CA THR A 204 19.19 -2.71 -12.57
C THR A 204 20.66 -2.62 -12.15
N PRO A 205 21.11 -1.48 -11.59
CA PRO A 205 22.39 -1.38 -10.92
C PRO A 205 22.57 -2.45 -9.84
N PRO A 206 23.82 -2.86 -9.55
CA PRO A 206 24.11 -3.80 -8.47
C PRO A 206 23.55 -3.29 -7.13
N GLY A 207 22.89 -4.18 -6.38
CA GLY A 207 22.38 -3.88 -5.04
C GLY A 207 20.95 -3.32 -4.99
N ILE A 208 20.31 -3.04 -6.13
CA ILE A 208 18.88 -2.74 -6.14
C ILE A 208 18.11 -4.04 -5.88
N THR A 209 17.26 -4.03 -4.86
CA THR A 209 16.36 -5.15 -4.55
C THR A 209 15.02 -4.96 -5.25
N PRO A 210 14.22 -6.02 -5.44
CA PRO A 210 12.89 -5.87 -6.00
C PRO A 210 12.04 -4.86 -5.20
N PHE A 211 12.05 -4.97 -3.87
CA PHE A 211 11.34 -4.01 -3.02
C PHE A 211 11.91 -2.59 -3.12
N GLY A 212 13.23 -2.43 -3.21
CA GLY A 212 13.87 -1.15 -3.45
C GLY A 212 13.40 -0.51 -4.75
N LEU A 213 13.31 -1.29 -5.84
CA LEU A 213 12.80 -0.86 -7.13
C LEU A 213 11.36 -0.33 -7.01
N LEU A 214 10.47 -1.13 -6.43
CA LEU A 214 9.08 -0.72 -6.17
C LEU A 214 9.00 0.56 -5.32
N GLN A 215 9.77 0.61 -4.24
CA GLN A 215 9.79 1.75 -3.33
C GLN A 215 10.25 3.03 -4.04
N THR A 216 11.27 2.94 -4.90
CA THR A 216 11.72 4.09 -5.69
C THR A 216 10.68 4.52 -6.72
N PHE A 217 10.00 3.59 -7.39
CA PHE A 217 8.93 3.93 -8.32
C PHE A 217 7.75 4.62 -7.63
N VAL A 218 7.17 3.97 -6.61
CA VAL A 218 6.03 4.51 -5.86
C VAL A 218 6.41 5.82 -5.17
N GLY A 219 7.60 5.89 -4.58
CA GLY A 219 8.13 7.08 -3.93
C GLY A 219 8.25 8.25 -4.88
N THR A 220 8.77 8.04 -6.10
CA THR A 220 8.86 9.07 -7.13
C THR A 220 7.48 9.56 -7.57
N VAL A 221 6.55 8.65 -7.88
CA VAL A 221 5.19 9.04 -8.29
C VAL A 221 4.49 9.85 -7.20
N LEU A 222 4.56 9.39 -5.94
CA LEU A 222 4.01 10.11 -4.80
C LEU A 222 4.70 11.48 -4.63
N ALA A 223 6.03 11.54 -4.66
CA ALA A 223 6.77 12.78 -4.52
C ALA A 223 6.37 13.81 -5.58
N THR A 224 6.19 13.40 -6.84
CA THR A 224 5.72 14.28 -7.91
C THR A 224 4.34 14.87 -7.57
N VAL A 225 3.37 14.04 -7.17
CA VAL A 225 2.03 14.51 -6.82
C VAL A 225 2.06 15.43 -5.60
N PHE A 226 2.79 15.06 -4.55
CA PHE A 226 2.94 15.86 -3.33
C PHE A 226 3.58 17.22 -3.61
N THR A 227 4.69 17.23 -4.35
CA THR A 227 5.41 18.47 -4.69
C THR A 227 4.55 19.39 -5.56
N ARG A 228 3.83 18.85 -6.55
CA ARG A 228 2.91 19.64 -7.39
C ARG A 228 1.78 20.25 -6.56
N ARG A 229 1.18 19.47 -5.67
CA ARG A 229 0.14 19.97 -4.75
C ARG A 229 0.66 21.07 -3.83
N PHE A 230 1.80 20.84 -3.19
CA PHE A 230 2.41 21.80 -2.29
C PHE A 230 2.75 23.12 -3.02
N LEU A 231 3.38 23.04 -4.18
CA LEU A 231 3.76 24.22 -4.95
C LEU A 231 2.54 24.94 -5.56
N ALA A 232 1.51 24.21 -6.00
CA ALA A 232 0.24 24.82 -6.42
C ALA A 232 -0.43 25.58 -5.27
N SER A 233 -0.45 25.01 -4.05
CA SER A 233 -0.96 25.70 -2.87
C SER A 233 -0.16 26.96 -2.51
N ALA A 234 1.12 26.99 -2.89
CA ALA A 234 2.00 28.16 -2.76
C ALA A 234 1.91 29.15 -3.93
N GLY A 235 1.02 28.94 -4.90
CA GLY A 235 0.80 29.82 -6.04
C GLY A 235 1.78 29.67 -7.20
N ALA A 236 2.58 28.60 -7.23
CA ALA A 236 3.52 28.34 -8.32
C ALA A 236 2.77 27.86 -9.59
N PRO A 237 3.16 28.31 -10.80
CA PRO A 237 2.57 27.84 -12.04
C PRO A 237 2.96 26.38 -12.31
N LEU A 238 1.98 25.47 -12.25
CA LEU A 238 2.12 24.03 -12.52
C LEU A 238 2.82 23.65 -13.85
N PRO A 239 2.68 24.39 -14.98
CA PRO A 239 3.37 24.06 -16.22
C PRO A 239 4.89 24.21 -16.17
N ALA A 240 5.44 24.87 -15.15
CA ALA A 240 6.88 25.03 -14.94
C ALA A 240 7.50 23.89 -14.11
N LEU A 241 6.69 22.94 -13.63
CA LEU A 241 7.15 21.79 -12.85
C LEU A 241 7.26 20.56 -13.74
N ALA A 242 8.36 19.82 -13.57
CA ALA A 242 8.56 18.51 -14.15
C ALA A 242 7.28 17.66 -14.01
N GLY A 243 6.77 17.20 -15.15
CA GLY A 243 5.60 16.34 -15.22
C GLY A 243 5.94 14.93 -14.77
N ILE A 244 4.92 14.09 -14.57
CA ILE A 244 5.12 12.68 -14.23
C ILE A 244 6.02 11.98 -15.26
N GLU A 245 5.94 12.34 -16.55
CA GLU A 245 6.78 11.80 -17.62
C GLU A 245 8.28 12.04 -17.41
N GLU A 246 8.69 13.24 -17.00
CA GLU A 246 10.11 13.57 -16.80
C GLU A 246 10.70 12.75 -15.64
N PHE A 247 9.92 12.56 -14.57
CA PHE A 247 10.33 11.70 -13.45
C PHE A 247 10.36 10.21 -13.83
N ILE A 248 9.43 9.76 -14.67
CA ILE A 248 9.44 8.40 -15.21
C ILE A 248 10.67 8.20 -16.13
N ASP A 249 11.04 9.18 -16.96
CA ASP A 249 12.23 9.12 -17.81
C ASP A 249 13.52 9.03 -16.99
N ILE A 250 13.65 9.84 -15.93
CA ILE A 250 14.77 9.76 -14.98
C ILE A 250 14.84 8.38 -14.33
N TYR A 251 13.69 7.83 -13.93
CA TYR A 251 13.62 6.50 -13.34
C TYR A 251 14.03 5.41 -14.35
N LEU A 252 13.47 5.43 -15.56
CA LEU A 252 13.65 4.41 -16.58
C LEU A 252 15.02 4.43 -17.24
N HIS A 253 15.68 5.58 -17.33
CA HIS A 253 16.97 5.71 -18.02
C HIS A 253 18.14 6.00 -17.06
N GLY A 254 17.85 6.48 -15.85
CA GLY A 254 18.83 6.69 -14.78
C GLY A 254 19.00 5.50 -13.85
N ILE A 255 17.90 4.81 -13.50
CA ILE A 255 17.91 3.64 -12.60
C ILE A 255 17.74 2.33 -13.38
N LEU A 256 16.91 2.28 -14.41
CA LEU A 256 16.73 1.09 -15.23
C LEU A 256 17.51 1.19 -16.55
N ARG A 257 17.89 0.04 -17.12
CA ARG A 257 18.29 -0.07 -18.52
C ARG A 257 17.49 -1.22 -19.15
N GLN A 258 17.14 -1.07 -20.44
CA GLN A 258 16.54 -2.18 -21.18
C GLN A 258 17.64 -3.19 -21.54
N LYS A 259 17.34 -4.49 -21.37
CA LYS A 259 18.20 -5.61 -21.77
C LYS A 259 18.19 -5.83 -23.27
#